data_AF-A0A8H8NND4-F1
#
_entry.id   AF-A0A8H8NND4-F1
#
_cell.length_a   1.000
_cell.length_b   1.000
_cell.length_c   1.000
_cell.angle_alpha   90.00
_cell.angle_beta   90.00
_cell.angle_gamma   90.00
#
_symmetry.space_group_name_H-M   'P 1'
#
loop_
_entity.id
_entity.type
_entity.pdbx_description
1 polymer ?
#
loop_
_entity_poly.entity_id
_entity_poly.type
_entity_poly.pdbx_seq_one_letter_code
_entity_poly.pdbx_strand_id
1 'polypeptide(L)'
;MVVWILYHMTDKAADWALPIIGTIIKGEEAFADPDAKRAAARKIAALTQTTTTSEYVTEFRNLMAELDWNTEAYIAQFTHGLHWKVKELLSTKDNIPDNDLEAIFAALVKIDNTRRENKENRPKKLPAKSPATVATSPLPPPNGDRRRASGLCVKCGQKGHGIKQCPNGWKATIKEAAKVGEVVESEKE
;
A
#
# COMPACT_ATOMS: atom_id res chain seq x y z
N MET A 1 -15.49 27.08 24.40
CA MET A 1 -15.87 27.67 25.71
C MET A 1 -16.67 28.97 25.59
N VAL A 2 -16.52 29.76 24.50
CA VAL A 2 -17.25 31.02 24.26
C VAL A 2 -18.73 30.82 23.84
N VAL A 3 -19.03 29.71 23.14
CA VAL A 3 -20.38 29.38 22.64
C VAL A 3 -21.40 29.16 23.77
N TRP A 4 -20.96 28.73 24.96
CA TRP A 4 -21.84 28.49 26.12
C TRP A 4 -22.25 29.80 26.82
N ILE A 5 -21.38 30.81 26.80
CA ILE A 5 -21.64 32.14 27.38
C ILE A 5 -22.69 32.88 26.54
N LEU A 6 -22.65 32.75 25.21
CA LEU A 6 -23.63 33.36 24.30
C LEU A 6 -25.05 32.79 24.47
N TYR A 7 -25.20 31.49 24.76
CA TYR A 7 -26.51 30.85 24.99
C TYR A 7 -27.15 31.24 26.33
N HIS A 8 -26.35 31.71 27.29
CA HIS A 8 -26.83 32.13 28.62
C HIS A 8 -26.91 33.66 28.78
N MET A 9 -26.54 34.42 27.74
CA MET A 9 -26.68 35.87 27.67
C MET A 9 -27.94 36.25 26.89
N THR A 10 -29.12 35.92 27.40
CA THR A 10 -30.41 36.30 26.78
C THR A 10 -31.01 37.57 27.38
N ASP A 11 -30.20 38.45 27.95
CA ASP A 11 -30.66 39.68 28.60
C ASP A 11 -29.75 40.87 28.23
N LYS A 12 -30.07 42.08 28.70
CA LYS A 12 -29.42 43.40 28.45
C LYS A 12 -27.89 43.42 28.36
N ALA A 13 -27.21 42.40 28.87
CA ALA A 13 -25.77 42.21 28.69
C ALA A 13 -25.36 41.92 27.22
N ALA A 14 -26.24 41.30 26.42
CA ALA A 14 -26.00 41.06 25.00
C ALA A 14 -25.92 42.37 24.19
N ASP A 15 -26.75 43.35 24.51
CA ASP A 15 -26.84 44.63 23.79
C ASP A 15 -25.51 45.42 23.78
N TRP A 16 -24.73 45.33 24.87
CA TRP A 16 -23.42 46.01 24.94
C TRP A 16 -22.25 45.09 24.59
N ALA A 17 -22.36 43.77 24.77
CA ALA A 17 -21.26 42.84 24.50
C ALA A 17 -21.14 42.42 23.02
N LEU A 18 -22.25 42.24 22.31
CA LEU A 18 -22.27 41.88 20.89
C LEU A 18 -21.49 42.85 19.99
N PRO A 19 -21.62 44.19 20.11
CA PRO A 19 -20.83 45.10 19.28
C PRO A 19 -19.33 45.01 19.57
N ILE A 20 -18.92 44.79 20.82
CA ILE A 20 -17.50 44.64 21.21
C ILE A 20 -16.93 43.36 20.60
N ILE A 21 -17.64 42.23 20.73
CA ILE A 21 -17.25 40.96 20.13
C ILE A 21 -17.14 41.10 18.60
N GLY A 22 -18.10 41.78 17.96
CA GLY A 22 -18.06 42.07 16.53
C GLY A 22 -16.83 42.88 16.11
N THR A 23 -16.42 43.88 16.89
CA THR A 23 -15.19 44.64 16.60
C THR A 23 -13.90 43.83 16.79
N ILE A 24 -13.86 42.91 17.75
CA ILE A 24 -12.72 42.03 17.98
C ILE A 24 -12.56 41.06 16.80
N ILE A 25 -13.66 40.40 16.39
CA ILE A 25 -13.66 39.47 15.24
C ILE A 25 -13.27 40.20 13.95
N LYS A 26 -13.86 41.37 13.70
CA LYS A 26 -13.56 42.19 12.51
C LYS A 26 -12.12 42.73 12.52
N GLY A 27 -11.56 42.98 13.70
CA GLY A 27 -10.15 43.34 13.87
C GLY A 27 -9.22 42.17 13.53
N GLU A 28 -9.53 40.97 14.02
CA GLU A 28 -8.74 39.75 13.77
C GLU A 28 -8.65 39.41 12.27
N GLU A 29 -9.73 39.62 11.52
CA GLU A 29 -9.72 39.52 10.05
C GLU A 29 -8.87 40.60 9.37
N ALA A 30 -8.79 41.81 9.94
CA ALA A 30 -8.02 42.93 9.40
C ALA A 30 -6.51 42.80 9.64
N PHE A 31 -6.09 41.96 10.61
CA PHE A 31 -4.68 41.67 10.89
C PHE A 31 -4.15 40.43 10.14
N ALA A 32 -5.01 39.66 9.48
CA ALA A 32 -4.59 38.53 8.67
C ALA A 32 -3.87 39.01 7.41
N ASP A 33 -2.60 38.63 7.24
CA ASP A 33 -1.80 38.99 6.06
C ASP A 33 -2.33 38.23 4.81
N PRO A 34 -2.92 38.93 3.82
CA PRO A 34 -3.44 38.28 2.61
C PRO A 34 -2.34 37.61 1.80
N ASP A 35 -1.10 38.08 1.90
CA ASP A 35 0.03 37.49 1.19
C ASP A 35 0.52 36.20 1.86
N ALA A 36 0.38 36.08 3.18
CA ALA A 36 0.61 34.83 3.92
C ALA A 36 -0.38 33.74 3.47
N LYS A 37 -1.69 34.04 3.40
CA LYS A 37 -2.70 33.12 2.87
C LYS A 37 -2.42 32.71 1.42
N ARG A 38 -2.07 33.65 0.54
CA ARG A 38 -1.70 33.34 -0.86
C ARG A 38 -0.42 32.51 -0.96
N ALA A 39 0.56 32.73 -0.08
CA ALA A 39 1.77 31.94 -0.03
C ALA A 39 1.46 30.51 0.45
N ALA A 40 0.64 30.35 1.49
CA ALA A 40 0.18 29.06 1.99
C ALA A 40 -0.60 28.29 0.91
N ALA A 41 -1.51 28.96 0.20
CA ALA A 41 -2.27 28.39 -0.91
C ALA A 41 -1.35 27.87 -2.04
N ARG A 42 -0.31 28.63 -2.40
CA ARG A 42 0.68 28.17 -3.39
C ARG A 42 1.49 26.98 -2.88
N LYS A 43 1.88 26.99 -1.60
CA LYS A 43 2.63 25.89 -0.97
C LYS A 43 1.80 24.62 -0.92
N ILE A 44 0.55 24.67 -0.47
CA ILE A 44 -0.31 23.48 -0.36
C ILE A 44 -0.66 22.92 -1.74
N ALA A 45 -0.80 23.79 -2.76
CA ALA A 45 -1.02 23.42 -4.15
C ALA A 45 0.18 22.65 -4.74
N ALA A 46 1.40 23.08 -4.42
CA ALA A 46 2.65 22.46 -4.85
C ALA A 46 3.12 21.31 -3.94
N LEU A 47 2.44 21.06 -2.83
CA LEU A 47 2.85 20.06 -1.86
C LEU A 47 2.61 18.66 -2.43
N THR A 48 3.70 17.90 -2.54
CA THR A 48 3.68 16.50 -2.98
C THR A 48 4.43 15.65 -1.98
N GLN A 49 3.96 14.42 -1.75
CA GLN A 49 4.61 13.50 -0.84
C GLN A 49 5.97 13.06 -1.39
N THR A 50 7.05 13.64 -0.87
CA THR A 50 8.44 13.30 -1.21
C THR A 50 9.10 12.39 -0.16
N THR A 51 8.71 12.54 1.11
CA THR A 51 9.26 11.83 2.26
C THR A 51 8.23 10.88 2.89
N THR A 52 8.29 10.69 4.21
CA THR A 52 7.39 9.81 4.95
C THR A 52 5.96 10.36 4.95
N THR A 53 4.98 9.47 5.13
CA THR A 53 3.57 9.88 5.10
C THR A 53 3.24 10.78 6.29
N SER A 54 3.86 10.55 7.44
CA SER A 54 3.70 11.38 8.64
C SER A 54 4.19 12.81 8.43
N GLU A 55 5.38 13.00 7.84
CA GLU A 55 5.92 14.34 7.57
C GLU A 55 5.03 15.12 6.62
N TYR A 56 4.60 14.48 5.52
CA TYR A 56 3.68 15.07 4.56
C TYR A 56 2.36 15.51 5.21
N VAL A 57 1.77 14.68 6.08
CA VAL A 57 0.54 15.02 6.82
C VAL A 57 0.77 16.22 7.76
N THR A 58 1.91 16.26 8.46
CA THR A 58 2.23 17.39 9.35
C THR A 58 2.38 18.70 8.57
N GLU A 59 3.11 18.68 7.45
CA GLU A 59 3.25 19.87 6.60
C GLU A 59 1.91 20.33 6.04
N PHE A 60 1.07 19.38 5.60
CA PHE A 60 -0.27 19.68 5.10
C PHE A 60 -1.14 20.34 6.19
N ARG A 61 -1.17 19.78 7.42
CA ARG A 61 -1.91 20.35 8.55
C ARG A 61 -1.42 21.75 8.94
N ASN A 62 -0.12 21.99 8.90
CA ASN A 62 0.43 23.33 9.17
C ASN A 62 -0.05 24.35 8.15
N LEU A 63 -0.14 23.98 6.87
CA LEU A 63 -0.66 24.86 5.83
C LEU A 63 -2.18 25.04 5.91
N MET A 64 -2.91 24.01 6.34
CA MET A 64 -4.35 24.11 6.59
C MET A 64 -4.69 25.13 7.69
N ALA A 65 -3.84 25.28 8.71
CA ALA A 65 -4.10 26.23 9.79
C ALA A 65 -4.16 27.70 9.32
N GLU A 66 -3.46 28.00 8.22
CA GLU A 66 -3.43 29.33 7.59
C GLU A 66 -4.56 29.52 6.55
N LEU A 67 -5.24 28.43 6.18
CA LEU A 67 -6.20 28.39 5.09
C LEU A 67 -7.61 28.07 5.60
N ASP A 68 -8.59 28.63 4.94
CA ASP A 68 -10.02 28.54 5.22
C ASP A 68 -10.76 27.80 4.10
N TRP A 69 -10.13 26.77 3.52
CA TRP A 69 -10.78 25.96 2.47
C TRP A 69 -11.81 24.99 3.08
N ASN A 70 -12.73 24.53 2.24
CA ASN A 70 -13.68 23.50 2.65
C ASN A 70 -12.99 22.11 2.72
N THR A 71 -13.61 21.18 3.46
CA THR A 71 -13.05 19.83 3.66
C THR A 71 -12.85 19.06 2.35
N GLU A 72 -13.79 19.17 1.40
CA GLU A 72 -13.68 18.49 0.10
C GLU A 72 -12.46 18.98 -0.71
N ALA A 73 -12.18 20.28 -0.68
CA ALA A 73 -11.03 20.88 -1.33
C ALA A 73 -9.72 20.43 -0.68
N TYR A 74 -9.68 20.31 0.65
CA TYR A 74 -8.53 19.72 1.35
C TYR A 74 -8.33 18.26 0.97
N ILE A 75 -9.40 17.46 0.92
CA ILE A 75 -9.32 16.05 0.52
C ILE A 75 -8.83 15.93 -0.93
N ALA A 76 -9.39 16.71 -1.85
CA ALA A 76 -8.97 16.71 -3.26
C ALA A 76 -7.49 17.10 -3.42
N GLN A 77 -7.06 18.17 -2.75
CA GLN A 77 -5.67 18.63 -2.81
C GLN A 77 -4.71 17.61 -2.17
N PHE A 78 -5.08 17.09 -1.00
CA PHE A 78 -4.29 16.11 -0.28
C PHE A 78 -4.11 14.83 -1.07
N THR A 79 -5.23 14.30 -1.62
CA THR A 79 -5.20 13.11 -2.48
C THR A 79 -4.43 13.37 -3.76
N HIS A 80 -4.49 14.56 -4.36
CA HIS A 80 -3.67 14.88 -5.53
C HIS A 80 -2.17 14.75 -5.22
N GLY A 81 -1.69 15.33 -4.13
CA GLY A 81 -0.27 15.32 -3.72
C GLY A 81 0.25 13.99 -3.16
N LEU A 82 -0.61 13.01 -2.84
CA LEU A 82 -0.19 11.70 -2.34
C LEU A 82 0.61 10.88 -3.35
N HIS A 83 1.59 10.13 -2.85
CA HIS A 83 2.38 9.23 -3.67
C HIS A 83 1.54 8.06 -4.20
N TRP A 84 1.74 7.66 -5.46
CA TRP A 84 0.91 6.65 -6.15
C TRP A 84 0.80 5.32 -5.38
N LYS A 85 1.90 4.87 -4.74
CA LYS A 85 1.92 3.62 -3.98
C LYS A 85 1.02 3.68 -2.75
N VAL A 86 0.86 4.87 -2.17
CA VAL A 86 -0.01 5.11 -1.02
C VAL A 86 -1.47 5.17 -1.49
N LYS A 87 -1.74 5.81 -2.64
CA LYS A 87 -3.05 5.79 -3.29
C LYS A 87 -3.55 4.38 -3.56
N GLU A 88 -2.68 3.51 -4.11
CA GLU A 88 -3.00 2.10 -4.38
C GLU A 88 -3.44 1.36 -3.09
N LEU A 89 -2.75 1.59 -1.98
CA LEU A 89 -3.07 0.97 -0.69
C LEU A 89 -4.35 1.54 -0.07
N LEU A 90 -4.61 2.83 -0.25
CA LEU A 90 -5.88 3.47 0.12
C LEU A 90 -7.05 2.86 -0.66
N SER A 91 -6.91 2.67 -1.97
CA SER A 91 -7.95 2.06 -2.81
C SER A 91 -8.29 0.62 -2.45
N THR A 92 -7.46 -0.05 -1.65
CA THR A 92 -7.75 -1.41 -1.16
C THR A 92 -8.59 -1.41 0.13
N LYS A 93 -8.82 -0.24 0.75
CA LYS A 93 -9.56 -0.12 2.00
C LYS A 93 -10.95 0.44 1.77
N ASP A 94 -11.96 -0.43 1.81
CA ASP A 94 -13.37 -0.08 1.58
C ASP A 94 -14.06 0.62 2.77
N ASN A 95 -13.36 0.86 3.89
CA ASN A 95 -13.97 1.34 5.14
C ASN A 95 -13.47 2.73 5.58
N ILE A 96 -12.71 3.44 4.75
CA ILE A 96 -12.28 4.80 5.10
C ILE A 96 -13.38 5.77 4.66
N PRO A 97 -13.95 6.58 5.57
CA PRO A 97 -14.92 7.59 5.18
C PRO A 97 -14.26 8.66 4.28
N ASP A 98 -14.83 8.87 3.10
CA ASP A 98 -14.29 9.80 2.09
C ASP A 98 -14.42 11.27 2.48
N ASN A 99 -15.24 11.59 3.49
CA ASN A 99 -15.56 12.95 3.93
C ASN A 99 -14.85 13.38 5.22
N ASP A 100 -14.08 12.48 5.84
CA ASP A 100 -13.35 12.77 7.09
C ASP A 100 -11.83 12.75 6.85
N LEU A 101 -11.27 13.95 6.74
CA LEU A 101 -9.85 14.16 6.49
C LEU A 101 -8.97 13.58 7.62
N GLU A 102 -9.43 13.64 8.86
CA GLU A 102 -8.67 13.13 10.01
C GLU A 102 -8.64 11.59 10.02
N ALA A 103 -9.75 10.94 9.66
CA ALA A 103 -9.76 9.51 9.43
C ALA A 103 -8.82 9.09 8.30
N ILE A 104 -8.75 9.87 7.21
CA ILE A 104 -7.82 9.63 6.11
C ILE A 104 -6.37 9.73 6.59
N PHE A 105 -6.02 10.78 7.35
CA PHE A 105 -4.67 10.94 7.92
C PHE A 105 -4.29 9.77 8.84
N ALA A 106 -5.18 9.37 9.75
CA ALA A 106 -4.94 8.25 10.65
C ALA A 106 -4.75 6.93 9.90
N ALA A 107 -5.58 6.68 8.88
CA ALA A 107 -5.49 5.48 8.05
C ALA A 107 -4.15 5.41 7.30
N LEU A 108 -3.67 6.54 6.81
CA LEU A 108 -2.42 6.68 6.07
C LEU A 108 -1.18 6.46 6.93
N VAL A 109 -1.12 7.08 8.11
CA VAL A 109 -0.03 6.86 9.06
C VAL A 109 0.02 5.39 9.47
N LYS A 110 -1.15 4.75 9.67
CA LYS A 110 -1.22 3.31 9.95
C LYS A 110 -0.68 2.46 8.80
N ILE A 111 -1.05 2.79 7.55
CA ILE A 111 -0.52 2.09 6.36
C ILE A 111 1.00 2.20 6.29
N ASP A 112 1.55 3.38 6.51
CA ASP A 112 3.00 3.61 6.44
C ASP A 112 3.76 2.87 7.54
N ASN A 113 3.23 2.87 8.77
CA ASN A 113 3.77 2.10 9.89
C ASN A 113 3.75 0.59 9.60
N THR A 114 2.62 0.03 9.18
CA THR A 114 2.51 -1.39 8.83
C THR A 114 3.46 -1.75 7.68
N ARG A 115 3.63 -0.88 6.68
CA ARG A 115 4.58 -1.10 5.58
C ARG A 115 6.02 -1.14 6.07
N ARG A 116 6.39 -0.23 6.98
CA ARG A 116 7.73 -0.18 7.58
C ARG A 116 8.00 -1.43 8.41
N GLU A 117 7.07 -1.81 9.28
CA GLU A 117 7.15 -3.04 10.09
C GLU A 117 7.26 -4.29 9.19
N ASN A 118 6.47 -4.38 8.13
CA ASN A 118 6.55 -5.50 7.19
C ASN A 118 7.87 -5.55 6.43
N LYS A 119 8.50 -4.40 6.16
CA LYS A 119 9.83 -4.34 5.53
C LYS A 119 10.92 -4.80 6.48
N GLU A 120 10.83 -4.43 7.75
CA GLU A 120 11.78 -4.82 8.80
C GLU A 120 11.65 -6.30 9.16
N ASN A 121 10.42 -6.79 9.30
CA ASN A 121 10.11 -8.19 9.56
C ASN A 121 10.15 -9.07 8.31
N ARG A 122 10.49 -8.51 7.14
CA ARG A 122 10.63 -9.29 5.91
C ARG A 122 11.73 -10.33 6.16
N PRO A 123 11.45 -11.64 6.04
CA PRO A 123 12.50 -12.63 6.16
C PRO A 123 13.55 -12.30 5.10
N LYS A 124 14.77 -11.97 5.55
CA LYS A 124 15.90 -11.78 4.65
C LYS A 124 15.99 -13.07 3.84
N LYS A 125 15.73 -13.00 2.53
CA LYS A 125 16.06 -14.11 1.64
C LYS A 125 17.54 -14.34 1.84
N LEU A 126 17.88 -15.38 2.61
CA LEU A 126 19.22 -15.92 2.62
C LEU A 126 19.58 -16.13 1.14
N PRO A 127 20.78 -15.69 0.69
CA PRO A 127 21.21 -16.03 -0.65
C PRO A 127 21.06 -17.54 -0.77
N ALA A 128 20.31 -17.99 -1.77
CA ALA A 128 20.06 -19.39 -2.02
C ALA A 128 21.41 -20.07 -2.31
N LYS A 129 22.13 -20.46 -1.26
CA LYS A 129 23.14 -21.47 -1.33
C LYS A 129 22.38 -22.75 -1.65
N SER A 130 22.70 -23.32 -2.80
CA SER A 130 22.25 -24.63 -3.28
C SER A 130 22.05 -25.60 -2.10
N PRO A 131 20.89 -26.26 -1.99
CA PRO A 131 20.61 -27.08 -0.81
C PRO A 131 21.47 -28.33 -0.84
N ALA A 132 22.42 -28.41 0.09
CA ALA A 132 22.98 -29.67 0.56
C ALA A 132 22.00 -30.25 1.59
N THR A 133 21.39 -31.36 1.20
CA THR A 133 20.91 -32.49 2.01
C THR A 133 20.45 -32.22 3.45
N VAL A 134 19.13 -32.09 3.65
CA VAL A 134 18.48 -32.57 4.87
C VAL A 134 17.23 -33.33 4.46
N ALA A 135 17.25 -34.62 4.73
CA ALA A 135 16.15 -35.54 4.48
C ALA A 135 15.15 -35.46 5.65
N THR A 136 13.93 -35.00 5.38
CA THR A 136 12.74 -35.37 6.15
C THR A 136 11.50 -35.35 5.24
N SER A 137 10.97 -36.55 4.98
CA SER A 137 9.67 -36.94 4.38
C SER A 137 9.19 -36.32 3.05
N PRO A 138 8.87 -37.13 2.02
CA PRO A 138 8.58 -36.61 0.68
C PRO A 138 7.10 -36.25 0.50
N LEU A 139 6.80 -34.96 0.39
CA LEU A 139 5.82 -34.54 -0.62
C LEU A 139 6.40 -34.90 -2.00
N PRO A 140 5.58 -35.35 -2.98
CA PRO A 140 6.08 -35.68 -4.31
C PRO A 140 6.82 -34.46 -4.89
N PRO A 141 8.09 -34.61 -5.33
CA PRO A 141 8.86 -33.48 -5.81
C PRO A 141 8.17 -32.84 -7.02
N PRO A 142 8.27 -31.51 -7.18
CA PRO A 142 7.84 -30.86 -8.42
C PRO A 142 8.48 -31.60 -9.60
N ASN A 143 7.73 -31.77 -10.70
CA ASN A 143 8.10 -32.66 -11.82
C ASN A 143 9.55 -32.49 -12.35
N GLY A 144 10.17 -31.33 -12.14
CA GLY A 144 11.58 -31.07 -12.46
C GLY A 144 12.60 -31.85 -11.61
N ASP A 145 12.32 -32.09 -10.34
CA ASP A 145 13.23 -32.78 -9.42
C ASP A 145 13.22 -34.29 -9.63
N ARG A 146 12.03 -34.87 -9.89
CA ARG A 146 11.91 -36.28 -10.33
C ARG A 146 12.65 -36.53 -11.63
N ARG A 147 12.53 -35.63 -12.61
CA ARG A 147 13.25 -35.74 -13.89
C ARG A 147 14.75 -35.70 -13.68
N ARG A 148 15.24 -34.80 -12.82
CA ARG A 148 16.66 -34.66 -12.52
C ARG A 148 17.22 -35.90 -11.79
N ALA A 149 16.47 -36.46 -10.84
CA ALA A 149 16.83 -37.70 -10.16
C ALA A 149 16.90 -38.91 -11.12
N SER A 150 16.00 -38.96 -12.12
CA SER A 150 15.98 -40.02 -13.13
C SER A 150 16.90 -39.78 -14.34
N GLY A 151 17.76 -38.75 -14.29
CA GLY A 151 18.68 -38.41 -15.39
C GLY A 151 17.99 -37.93 -16.68
N LEU A 152 16.75 -37.43 -16.58
CA LEU A 152 15.96 -36.89 -17.68
C LEU A 152 16.17 -35.37 -17.80
N CYS A 153 16.29 -34.88 -19.02
CA CYS A 153 16.38 -33.45 -19.30
C CYS A 153 15.12 -32.73 -18.79
N VAL A 154 15.29 -31.64 -18.03
CA VAL A 154 14.16 -30.88 -17.45
C VAL A 154 13.29 -30.24 -18.54
N LYS A 155 13.89 -29.82 -19.67
CA LYS A 155 13.16 -29.14 -20.75
C LYS A 155 12.30 -30.09 -21.59
N CYS A 156 12.88 -31.21 -22.05
CA CYS A 156 12.20 -32.10 -22.99
C CYS A 156 11.83 -33.49 -22.41
N GLY A 157 12.39 -33.87 -21.26
CA GLY A 157 12.10 -35.14 -20.59
C GLY A 157 12.88 -36.36 -21.08
N GLN A 158 13.86 -36.22 -21.97
CA GLN A 158 14.65 -37.34 -22.54
C GLN A 158 15.96 -37.60 -21.76
N LYS A 159 16.44 -38.85 -21.73
CA LYS A 159 17.72 -39.23 -21.09
C LYS A 159 18.93 -38.84 -21.95
N GLY A 160 20.11 -38.73 -21.33
CA GLY A 160 21.39 -38.62 -22.05
C GLY A 160 21.90 -37.20 -22.31
N HIS A 161 21.17 -36.14 -21.95
CA HIS A 161 21.65 -34.77 -22.07
C HIS A 161 21.08 -33.83 -20.99
N GLY A 162 21.83 -32.76 -20.67
CA GLY A 162 21.40 -31.73 -19.73
C GLY A 162 20.66 -30.55 -20.37
N ILE A 163 20.13 -29.64 -19.55
CA ILE A 163 19.35 -28.45 -19.96
C ILE A 163 20.06 -27.56 -20.99
N LYS A 164 21.40 -27.51 -20.91
CA LYS A 164 22.25 -26.67 -21.77
C LYS A 164 22.48 -27.25 -23.16
N GLN A 165 22.38 -28.57 -23.32
CA GLN A 165 22.65 -29.30 -24.57
C GLN A 165 21.36 -29.92 -25.13
N CYS A 166 20.19 -29.35 -24.81
CA CYS A 166 18.91 -29.88 -25.23
C CYS A 166 18.59 -29.44 -26.67
N PRO A 167 18.55 -30.37 -27.64
CA PRO A 167 18.29 -30.04 -29.05
C PRO A 167 16.83 -29.61 -29.30
N ASN A 168 15.88 -30.04 -28.46
CA ASN A 168 14.45 -29.78 -28.63
C ASN A 168 13.95 -28.52 -27.91
N GLY A 169 14.79 -27.85 -27.10
CA GLY A 169 14.35 -26.71 -26.29
C GLY A 169 13.20 -27.07 -25.33
N TRP A 170 12.30 -26.11 -25.06
CA TRP A 170 11.12 -26.30 -24.19
C TRP A 170 9.98 -27.12 -24.82
N LYS A 171 10.20 -27.72 -25.99
CA LYS A 171 9.19 -28.57 -26.65
C LYS A 171 9.30 -29.98 -26.08
N ALA A 172 8.47 -30.29 -25.09
CA ALA A 172 8.33 -31.66 -24.58
C ALA A 172 7.54 -32.49 -25.60
N THR A 173 8.15 -33.53 -26.16
CA THR A 173 7.46 -34.48 -27.04
C THR A 173 6.74 -35.50 -26.17
N ILE A 174 5.40 -35.49 -26.22
CA ILE A 174 4.56 -36.54 -25.66
C ILE A 174 4.71 -37.76 -26.59
N LYS A 175 5.74 -38.58 -26.39
CA LYS A 175 5.79 -39.90 -27.03
C LYS A 175 6.34 -40.96 -26.08
N GLU A 176 5.55 -42.03 -25.99
CA GLU A 176 5.84 -43.39 -25.54
C GLU A 176 5.87 -43.67 -24.03
N ALA A 177 4.67 -43.69 -23.44
CA ALA A 177 4.28 -44.68 -22.43
C ALA A 177 3.55 -45.84 -23.12
N ALA A 178 4.26 -46.61 -23.93
CA ALA A 178 3.76 -47.88 -24.49
C ALA A 178 4.97 -48.73 -24.88
N LYS A 179 5.44 -49.62 -23.99
CA LYS A 179 5.84 -51.02 -24.26
C LYS A 179 6.56 -51.65 -23.05
N VAL A 180 5.80 -52.28 -22.16
CA VAL A 180 6.17 -53.53 -21.45
C VAL A 180 4.83 -54.24 -21.32
N GLY A 181 4.45 -55.15 -22.21
CA GLY A 181 5.11 -56.45 -22.40
C GLY A 181 4.13 -57.50 -21.91
N GLU A 182 3.08 -57.72 -22.70
CA GLU A 182 2.10 -58.81 -22.57
C GLU A 182 2.68 -60.08 -23.21
N VAL A 183 2.81 -61.16 -22.42
CA VAL A 183 2.88 -62.59 -22.82
C VAL A 183 2.89 -63.42 -21.52
N VAL A 184 2.19 -64.55 -21.27
CA VAL A 184 1.34 -65.50 -22.01
C VAL A 184 0.36 -66.16 -21.01
N GLU A 185 -0.82 -66.47 -21.52
CA GLU A 185 -1.95 -67.27 -21.02
C GLU A 185 -1.76 -68.80 -21.17
N SER A 186 -2.32 -69.61 -20.24
CA SER A 186 -2.77 -71.04 -20.37
C SER A 186 -2.46 -71.82 -19.08
N GLU A 187 -3.23 -72.76 -18.54
CA GLU A 187 -4.56 -73.37 -18.76
C GLU A 187 -4.76 -74.37 -17.59
N LYS A 188 -6.02 -74.67 -17.22
CA LYS A 188 -6.56 -75.93 -16.61
C LYS A 188 -5.94 -76.42 -15.28
N GLU A 189 -6.70 -76.88 -14.30
CA GLU A 189 -7.91 -77.73 -14.30
C GLU A 189 -8.62 -77.56 -12.94
#